data_AF-A0A6A5VZB9-F1
#
_entry.id   AF-A0A6A5VZB9-F1
#
_cell.length_a   1.000
_cell.length_b   1.000
_cell.length_c   1.000
_cell.angle_alpha   90.00
_cell.angle_beta   90.00
_cell.angle_gamma   90.00
#
_symmetry.space_group_name_H-M   'P 1'
#
loop_
_entity.id
_entity.type
_entity.pdbx_description
1 polymer ?
#
loop_
_entity_poly.entity_id
_entity_poly.type
_entity_poly.pdbx_seq_one_letter_code
_entity_poly.pdbx_strand_id
1 'polypeptide(L)'
;MAVTIAPYSQEHFQSLPSLNVARDNFLKLDGNKLVEDVFKDFFVNNGMDRTFGLAMPHRHFDILPGQMMVSYNGTSTAWNANPSEGMDEPQPALWSFASTGELMPTEFNYSKGHKVSMGEKERAFIADFKRLLDEKNLAEMFGLCEYPGDDFEGTCEITVGSANINLKPKDYPEGLKGADTAWFFSPPLRKRGCRCTCDNRTQPHSHGTHVITQSA
;
A
#
# COMPACT_ATOMS: atom_id res chain seq x y z
N MET A 1 -10.64 14.32 16.51
CA MET A 1 -9.47 13.87 17.31
C MET A 1 -8.25 13.94 16.41
N ALA A 2 -7.09 14.35 16.93
CA ALA A 2 -5.86 14.35 16.14
C ALA A 2 -5.42 12.90 15.90
N VAL A 3 -5.08 12.55 14.65
CA VAL A 3 -4.48 11.25 14.34
C VAL A 3 -2.96 11.35 14.54
N THR A 4 -2.42 10.39 15.26
CA THR A 4 -0.98 10.22 15.41
C THR A 4 -0.42 9.48 14.20
N ILE A 5 0.66 10.00 13.63
CA ILE A 5 1.48 9.28 12.66
C ILE A 5 2.62 8.64 13.46
N ALA A 6 2.59 7.32 13.59
CA ALA A 6 3.52 6.55 14.38
C ALA A 6 4.70 6.05 13.53
N PRO A 7 5.86 5.72 14.14
CA PRO A 7 6.98 5.10 13.43
C PRO A 7 6.59 3.72 12.87
N TYR A 8 7.44 3.21 11.97
CA TYR A 8 7.30 1.86 11.43
C TYR A 8 7.21 0.81 12.53
N SER A 9 6.30 -0.14 12.36
CA SER A 9 6.22 -1.35 13.16
C SER A 9 6.15 -2.55 12.22
N GLN A 10 7.14 -3.43 12.34
CA GLN A 10 7.13 -4.69 11.60
C GLN A 10 5.97 -5.59 12.03
N GLU A 11 5.58 -5.56 13.31
CA GLU A 11 4.40 -6.29 13.80
C GLU A 11 3.13 -5.80 13.09
N HIS A 12 3.01 -4.48 12.90
CA HIS A 12 1.89 -3.91 12.16
C HIS A 12 1.89 -4.36 10.69
N PHE A 13 3.04 -4.30 10.01
CA PHE A 13 3.17 -4.83 8.65
C PHE A 13 2.77 -6.32 8.56
N GLN A 14 3.22 -7.14 9.51
CA GLN A 14 2.91 -8.57 9.56
C GLN A 14 1.44 -8.86 9.89
N SER A 15 0.74 -7.91 10.53
CA SER A 15 -0.68 -8.02 10.80
C SER A 15 -1.55 -7.79 9.55
N LEU A 16 -0.99 -7.21 8.48
CA LEU A 16 -1.71 -6.99 7.24
C LEU A 16 -2.18 -8.31 6.61
N PRO A 17 -3.37 -8.30 6.00
CA PRO A 17 -3.88 -9.48 5.30
C PRO A 17 -3.03 -9.81 4.07
N SER A 18 -3.10 -11.06 3.61
CA SER A 18 -2.65 -11.39 2.26
C SER A 18 -3.55 -10.71 1.22
N LEU A 19 -3.04 -10.54 -0.01
CA LEU A 19 -3.79 -9.94 -1.12
C LEU A 19 -5.19 -10.54 -1.30
N ASN A 20 -5.31 -11.86 -1.26
CA ASN A 20 -6.59 -12.53 -1.48
C ASN A 20 -7.59 -12.26 -0.35
N VAL A 21 -7.14 -12.21 0.91
CA VAL A 21 -8.00 -11.85 2.05
C VAL A 21 -8.46 -10.39 1.94
N ALA A 22 -7.54 -9.48 1.61
CA ALA A 22 -7.87 -8.07 1.40
C ALA A 22 -8.89 -7.89 0.27
N ARG A 23 -8.67 -8.56 -0.87
CA ARG A 23 -9.58 -8.54 -2.03
C ARG A 23 -10.96 -9.09 -1.67
N ASP A 24 -11.04 -10.23 -0.98
CA ASP A 24 -12.32 -10.84 -0.66
C ASP A 24 -13.14 -9.95 0.29
N ASN A 25 -12.48 -9.29 1.25
CA ASN A 25 -13.10 -8.25 2.08
C ASN A 25 -13.56 -7.05 1.24
N PHE A 26 -12.76 -6.63 0.27
CA PHE A 26 -13.10 -5.53 -0.63
C PHE A 26 -14.34 -5.83 -1.46
N LEU A 27 -14.43 -7.04 -2.04
CA LEU A 27 -15.59 -7.46 -2.82
C LEU A 27 -16.84 -7.58 -1.96
N LYS A 28 -16.72 -8.12 -0.74
CA LYS A 28 -17.83 -8.27 0.21
C LYS A 28 -18.51 -6.95 0.56
N LEU A 29 -17.75 -5.85 0.57
CA LEU A 29 -18.23 -4.52 0.95
C LEU A 29 -18.53 -3.60 -0.24
N ASP A 30 -18.59 -4.16 -1.46
CA ASP A 30 -18.77 -3.39 -2.70
C ASP A 30 -17.72 -2.26 -2.82
N GLY A 31 -16.45 -2.63 -2.62
CA GLY A 31 -15.33 -1.69 -2.54
C GLY A 31 -15.22 -0.76 -3.75
N ASN A 32 -15.59 -1.22 -4.95
CA ASN A 32 -15.61 -0.37 -6.16
C ASN A 32 -16.57 0.82 -5.99
N LYS A 33 -17.75 0.57 -5.42
CA LYS A 33 -18.71 1.63 -5.14
C LYS A 33 -18.19 2.58 -4.07
N LEU A 34 -17.50 2.09 -3.04
CA LEU A 34 -16.87 2.94 -2.03
C LEU A 34 -15.79 3.84 -2.64
N VAL A 35 -14.93 3.29 -3.50
CA VAL A 35 -13.90 4.07 -4.22
C VAL A 35 -14.55 5.19 -5.02
N GLU A 36 -15.56 4.88 -5.83
CA GLU A 36 -16.17 5.84 -6.75
C GLU A 36 -17.10 6.85 -6.08
N ASP A 37 -17.96 6.41 -5.16
CA ASP A 37 -19.03 7.23 -4.60
C ASP A 37 -18.64 7.93 -3.29
N VAL A 38 -17.56 7.49 -2.63
CA VAL A 38 -17.14 8.03 -1.33
C VAL A 38 -15.74 8.64 -1.43
N PHE A 39 -14.73 7.81 -1.71
CA PHE A 39 -13.35 8.24 -1.53
C PHE A 39 -12.87 9.20 -2.62
N LYS A 40 -13.30 9.01 -3.87
CA LYS A 40 -12.99 9.93 -4.96
C LYS A 40 -13.28 11.39 -4.61
N ASP A 41 -14.52 11.68 -4.20
CA ASP A 41 -14.92 13.04 -3.88
C ASP A 41 -14.25 13.52 -2.60
N PHE A 42 -14.03 12.63 -1.62
CA PHE A 42 -13.29 12.97 -0.40
C PHE A 42 -11.86 13.45 -0.70
N PHE A 43 -11.10 12.75 -1.54
CA PHE A 43 -9.73 13.14 -1.88
C PHE A 43 -9.68 14.43 -2.69
N VAL A 44 -10.56 14.56 -3.70
CA VAL A 44 -10.59 15.74 -4.59
C VAL A 44 -11.03 17.00 -3.83
N ASN A 45 -12.10 16.92 -3.03
CA ASN A 45 -12.62 18.08 -2.31
C ASN A 45 -11.67 18.59 -1.21
N ASN A 46 -10.81 17.73 -0.67
CA ASN A 46 -9.76 18.12 0.26
C ASN A 46 -8.45 18.54 -0.44
N GLY A 47 -8.39 18.50 -1.78
CA GLY A 47 -7.21 18.84 -2.58
C GLY A 47 -5.99 17.99 -2.22
N MET A 48 -6.21 16.68 -2.09
CA MET A 48 -5.19 15.66 -1.75
C MET A 48 -4.99 14.61 -2.85
N ASP A 49 -5.69 14.75 -3.97
CA ASP A 49 -5.67 13.86 -5.14
C ASP A 49 -4.33 13.82 -5.90
N ARG A 50 -3.41 14.73 -5.56
CA ARG A 50 -2.02 14.80 -6.05
C ARG A 50 -0.98 14.62 -4.94
N THR A 51 -1.42 14.32 -3.72
CA THR A 51 -0.56 14.02 -2.56
C THR A 51 -0.65 12.54 -2.22
N PHE A 52 -1.88 12.01 -2.17
CA PHE A 52 -2.16 10.63 -1.80
C PHE A 52 -3.03 9.93 -2.85
N GLY A 53 -2.84 8.62 -2.95
CA GLY A 53 -3.83 7.67 -3.45
C GLY A 53 -4.53 6.94 -2.30
N LEU A 54 -5.66 6.31 -2.61
CA LEU A 54 -6.31 5.34 -1.74
C LEU A 54 -5.64 3.99 -1.98
N ALA A 55 -5.22 3.31 -0.91
CA ALA A 55 -4.62 1.99 -0.98
C ALA A 55 -5.55 0.94 -0.34
N MET A 56 -5.45 -0.30 -0.81
CA MET A 56 -5.92 -1.51 -0.11
C MET A 56 -4.67 -2.20 0.47
N PRO A 57 -4.29 -1.90 1.73
CA PRO A 57 -3.06 -2.41 2.31
C PRO A 57 -3.10 -3.93 2.43
N HIS A 58 -2.03 -4.58 2.03
CA HIS A 58 -1.85 -6.02 2.11
C HIS A 58 -0.35 -6.33 2.10
N ARG A 59 0.02 -7.54 2.50
CA ARG A 59 1.42 -7.99 2.42
C ARG A 59 1.64 -8.89 1.20
N HIS A 60 2.77 -8.72 0.53
CA HIS A 60 3.22 -9.57 -0.57
C HIS A 60 3.83 -10.88 -0.08
N PHE A 61 4.66 -10.81 0.97
CA PHE A 61 5.34 -11.94 1.61
C PHE A 61 5.77 -11.56 3.03
N ASP A 62 6.14 -12.55 3.84
CA ASP A 62 6.61 -12.35 5.22
C ASP A 62 8.04 -11.80 5.23
N ILE A 63 8.33 -10.89 6.16
CA ILE A 63 9.67 -10.30 6.35
C ILE A 63 10.26 -10.66 7.72
N LEU A 64 11.59 -10.73 7.81
CA LEU A 64 12.29 -11.12 9.03
C LEU A 64 12.31 -10.00 10.08
N PRO A 65 12.49 -10.34 11.37
CA PRO A 65 12.71 -9.38 12.44
C PRO A 65 13.66 -8.24 12.07
N GLY A 66 13.22 -7.00 12.25
CA GLY A 66 14.03 -5.80 11.96
C GLY A 66 14.12 -5.44 10.47
N GLN A 67 13.29 -6.04 9.61
CA GLN A 67 13.19 -5.68 8.20
C GLN A 67 11.97 -4.80 7.89
N MET A 68 12.02 -4.15 6.74
CA MET A 68 10.95 -3.34 6.14
C MET A 68 10.87 -3.59 4.64
N MET A 69 9.68 -3.42 4.05
CA MET A 69 9.50 -3.53 2.61
C MET A 69 9.97 -2.26 1.91
N VAL A 70 10.98 -2.36 1.05
CA VAL A 70 11.54 -1.22 0.32
C VAL A 70 11.47 -1.46 -1.18
N SER A 71 10.80 -0.56 -1.89
CA SER A 71 10.75 -0.47 -3.34
C SER A 71 11.88 0.40 -3.88
N TYR A 72 12.55 -0.11 -4.91
CA TYR A 72 13.49 0.64 -5.73
C TYR A 72 13.37 0.21 -7.19
N ASN A 73 13.18 1.18 -8.08
CA ASN A 73 13.14 0.98 -9.53
C ASN A 73 12.20 -0.16 -9.99
N GLY A 74 11.01 -0.23 -9.40
CA GLY A 74 9.99 -1.22 -9.75
C GLY A 74 10.14 -2.58 -9.08
N THR A 75 11.04 -2.73 -8.11
CA THR A 75 11.16 -3.97 -7.33
C THR A 75 11.16 -3.67 -5.85
N SER A 76 10.26 -4.30 -5.09
CA SER A 76 10.23 -4.28 -3.63
C SER A 76 10.88 -5.52 -3.05
N THR A 77 11.77 -5.30 -2.09
CA THR A 77 12.48 -6.37 -1.34
C THR A 77 12.55 -6.01 0.14
N ALA A 78 12.75 -7.00 1.00
CA ALA A 78 12.95 -6.77 2.42
C ALA A 78 14.36 -6.22 2.68
N TRP A 79 14.45 -5.03 3.25
CA TRP A 79 15.72 -4.42 3.69
C TRP A 79 15.76 -4.38 5.21
N ASN A 80 16.96 -4.30 5.79
CA ASN A 80 17.10 -4.00 7.21
C ASN A 80 16.57 -2.58 7.48
N ALA A 81 15.80 -2.41 8.54
CA ALA A 81 15.20 -1.13 8.91
C ALA A 81 16.25 -0.06 9.25
N ASN A 82 17.45 -0.51 9.68
CA ASN A 82 18.61 0.35 9.81
C ASN A 82 19.40 0.31 8.48
N PRO A 83 19.43 1.42 7.72
CA PRO A 83 20.18 1.46 6.48
C PRO A 83 21.68 1.27 6.73
N SER A 84 22.39 0.73 5.73
CA SER A 84 23.85 0.63 5.77
C SER A 84 24.49 2.02 5.78
N GLU A 85 25.71 2.11 6.34
CA GLU A 85 26.46 3.36 6.38
C GLU A 85 26.59 4.00 4.98
N GLY A 86 26.29 5.30 4.89
CA GLY A 86 26.35 6.06 3.64
C GLY A 86 25.09 5.99 2.76
N MET A 87 24.05 5.24 3.17
CA MET A 87 22.76 5.19 2.48
C MET A 87 21.74 6.12 3.14
N ASP A 88 20.99 6.87 2.33
CA ASP A 88 19.82 7.60 2.80
C ASP A 88 18.73 6.64 3.34
N GLU A 89 17.93 7.10 4.29
CA GLU A 89 16.79 6.31 4.79
C GLU A 89 15.70 6.15 3.70
N PRO A 90 15.16 4.93 3.49
CA PRO A 90 13.95 4.75 2.71
C PRO A 90 12.80 5.59 3.25
N GLN A 91 11.97 6.12 2.36
CA GLN A 91 10.89 7.04 2.71
C GLN A 91 9.55 6.31 2.68
N PRO A 92 8.65 6.55 3.65
CA PRO A 92 7.31 5.98 3.61
C PRO A 92 6.57 6.27 2.31
N ALA A 93 5.94 5.25 1.75
CA ALA A 93 5.18 5.33 0.50
C ALA A 93 3.77 4.74 0.61
N LEU A 94 3.53 3.88 1.60
CA LEU A 94 2.21 3.32 1.90
C LEU A 94 1.99 3.28 3.41
N TRP A 95 0.80 3.68 3.84
CA TRP A 95 0.40 3.74 5.23
C TRP A 95 -0.94 3.05 5.45
N SER A 96 -1.10 2.43 6.61
CA SER A 96 -2.38 1.88 7.07
C SER A 96 -2.57 2.18 8.55
N PHE A 97 -3.82 2.10 9.00
CA PHE A 97 -4.14 2.31 10.41
C PHE A 97 -3.90 1.04 11.21
N ALA A 98 -3.19 1.15 12.33
CA ALA A 98 -3.14 0.11 13.34
C ALA A 98 -4.50 -0.03 14.03
N SER A 99 -4.75 -1.17 14.68
CA SER A 99 -5.95 -1.40 15.47
C SER A 99 -6.10 -0.41 16.65
N THR A 100 -4.98 0.15 17.10
CA THR A 100 -4.90 1.21 18.11
C THR A 100 -5.22 2.61 17.56
N GLY A 101 -5.35 2.76 16.24
CA GLY A 101 -5.85 3.95 15.56
C GLY A 101 -4.79 4.89 14.98
N GLU A 102 -3.50 4.67 15.24
CA GLU A 102 -2.40 5.42 14.64
C GLU A 102 -2.22 5.06 13.17
N LEU A 103 -1.84 6.04 12.36
CA LEU A 103 -1.40 5.81 10.99
C LEU A 103 0.07 5.39 11.01
N MET A 104 0.39 4.21 10.50
CA MET A 104 1.75 3.67 10.46
C MET A 104 2.19 3.42 9.02
N PRO A 105 3.46 3.73 8.67
CA PRO A 105 4.01 3.34 7.39
C PRO A 105 4.15 1.81 7.33
N THR A 106 3.97 1.25 6.14
CA THR A 106 3.98 -0.19 5.89
C THR A 106 4.89 -0.57 4.73
N GLU A 107 4.97 0.29 3.70
CA GLU A 107 5.92 0.16 2.60
C GLU A 107 6.66 1.47 2.34
N PHE A 108 7.86 1.34 1.77
CA PHE A 108 8.79 2.44 1.62
C PHE A 108 9.38 2.47 0.21
N ASN A 109 9.70 3.67 -0.25
CA ASN A 109 10.45 3.90 -1.48
C ASN A 109 11.87 4.36 -1.13
N TYR A 110 12.87 3.72 -1.71
CA TYR A 110 14.21 4.27 -1.73
C TYR A 110 14.35 5.18 -2.96
N SER A 111 14.40 6.50 -2.76
CA SER A 111 14.70 7.43 -3.84
C SER A 111 15.29 8.74 -3.30
N LYS A 112 16.03 9.46 -4.14
CA LYS A 112 16.42 10.86 -3.88
C LYS A 112 15.32 11.86 -4.25
N GLY A 113 14.14 11.35 -4.62
CA GLY A 113 13.04 12.13 -5.20
C GLY A 113 12.21 12.88 -4.17
N HIS A 114 11.03 13.29 -4.63
CA HIS A 114 10.04 13.95 -3.78
C HIS A 114 9.62 13.06 -2.62
N LYS A 115 9.27 13.69 -1.50
CA LYS A 115 8.82 13.04 -0.28
C LYS A 115 7.50 13.67 0.12
N VAL A 116 6.49 12.85 0.39
CA VAL A 116 5.26 13.35 1.01
C VAL A 116 5.60 13.97 2.36
N SER A 117 5.39 15.28 2.49
CA SER A 117 5.57 15.98 3.76
C SER A 117 4.29 15.92 4.57
N MET A 118 4.35 15.37 5.78
CA MET A 118 3.20 15.28 6.68
C MET A 118 3.04 16.60 7.46
N GLY A 119 2.63 17.66 6.76
CA GLY A 119 2.35 18.98 7.31
C GLY A 119 1.00 19.05 8.03
N GLU A 120 0.58 20.27 8.39
CA GLU A 120 -0.70 20.51 9.06
C GLU A 120 -1.89 20.07 8.19
N LYS A 121 -1.85 20.40 6.89
CA LYS A 121 -2.91 20.08 5.94
C LYS A 121 -3.06 18.56 5.76
N GLU A 122 -1.96 17.83 5.61
CA GLU A 122 -1.96 16.37 5.46
C GLU A 122 -2.45 15.68 6.73
N ARG A 123 -2.04 16.17 7.90
CA ARG A 123 -2.53 15.63 9.19
C ARG A 123 -4.02 15.87 9.40
N ALA A 124 -4.53 17.04 9.01
CA ALA A 124 -5.96 17.33 9.05
C ALA A 124 -6.74 16.39 8.13
N PHE A 125 -6.26 16.20 6.89
CA PHE A 125 -6.85 15.25 5.95
C PHE A 125 -6.83 13.82 6.49
N ILE A 126 -5.72 13.35 7.05
CA ILE A 126 -5.59 12.01 7.65
C ILE A 126 -6.59 11.84 8.80
N ALA A 127 -6.79 12.87 9.62
CA ALA A 127 -7.76 12.83 10.72
C ALA A 127 -9.21 12.71 10.21
N ASP A 128 -9.55 13.47 9.17
CA ASP A 128 -10.86 13.38 8.53
C ASP A 128 -11.05 12.04 7.79
N PHE A 129 -9.98 11.52 7.18
CA PHE A 129 -9.97 10.21 6.52
C PHE A 129 -10.22 9.09 7.53
N LYS A 130 -9.51 9.11 8.67
CA LYS A 130 -9.74 8.14 9.75
C LYS A 130 -11.17 8.19 10.26
N ARG A 131 -11.73 9.38 10.47
CA ARG A 131 -13.13 9.54 10.88
C ARG A 131 -14.09 8.93 9.86
N LEU A 132 -13.87 9.20 8.56
CA LEU A 132 -14.68 8.62 7.49
C LEU A 132 -14.58 7.08 7.44
N LEU A 133 -13.38 6.52 7.65
CA LEU A 133 -13.20 5.08 7.73
C LEU A 133 -13.92 4.48 8.94
N ASP A 134 -13.83 5.12 10.12
CA ASP A 134 -14.48 4.65 11.34
C ASP A 134 -16.00 4.67 11.24
N GLU A 135 -16.57 5.75 10.70
CA GLU A 135 -18.02 5.89 10.46
C GLU A 135 -18.58 4.81 9.54
N LYS A 136 -17.74 4.28 8.64
CA LYS A 136 -18.12 3.24 7.67
C LYS A 136 -17.61 1.84 8.04
N ASN A 137 -16.89 1.70 9.16
CA ASN A 137 -16.22 0.47 9.58
C ASN A 137 -15.23 -0.08 8.52
N LEU A 138 -14.39 0.79 7.98
CA LEU A 138 -13.45 0.51 6.88
C LEU A 138 -11.97 0.67 7.26
N ALA A 139 -11.67 0.89 8.55
CA ALA A 139 -10.31 1.21 9.02
C ALA A 139 -9.26 0.12 8.71
N GLU A 140 -9.69 -1.15 8.67
CA GLU A 140 -8.82 -2.29 8.33
C GLU A 140 -8.74 -2.56 6.81
N MET A 141 -9.56 -1.89 6.01
CA MET A 141 -9.69 -2.14 4.56
C MET A 141 -8.88 -1.17 3.72
N PHE A 142 -8.85 0.10 4.12
CA PHE A 142 -8.24 1.17 3.33
C PHE A 142 -7.11 1.87 4.07
N GLY A 143 -6.11 2.26 3.29
CA GLY A 143 -4.98 3.06 3.71
C GLY A 143 -4.68 4.18 2.70
N LEU A 144 -3.51 4.78 2.84
CA LEU A 144 -3.01 5.82 1.95
C LEU A 144 -1.75 5.32 1.26
N CYS A 145 -1.54 5.71 0.01
CA CYS A 145 -0.26 5.58 -0.67
C CYS A 145 0.18 6.92 -1.25
N GLU A 146 1.46 7.07 -1.53
CA GLU A 146 2.02 8.23 -2.21
C GLU A 146 1.44 8.37 -3.63
N TYR A 147 1.18 9.61 -4.05
CA TYR A 147 0.78 9.89 -5.42
C TYR A 147 1.93 9.62 -6.41
N PRO A 148 1.73 8.80 -7.46
CA PRO A 148 2.83 8.31 -8.31
C PRO A 148 3.26 9.29 -9.40
N GLY A 149 2.63 10.46 -9.50
CA GLY A 149 2.89 11.43 -10.57
C GLY A 149 1.90 11.33 -11.74
N ASP A 150 1.82 12.41 -12.53
CA ASP A 150 0.88 12.54 -13.67
C ASP A 150 1.25 11.68 -14.88
N ASP A 151 2.47 11.19 -14.92
CA ASP A 151 3.01 10.31 -15.97
C ASP A 151 2.86 8.83 -15.62
N PHE A 152 2.30 8.49 -14.46
CA PHE A 152 2.02 7.11 -14.10
C PHE A 152 1.08 6.43 -15.11
N GLU A 153 1.51 5.30 -15.63
CA GLU A 153 0.79 4.52 -16.67
C GLU A 153 -0.07 3.40 -16.07
N GLY A 154 0.05 3.13 -14.78
CA GLY A 154 -0.44 1.91 -14.15
C GLY A 154 0.69 0.93 -13.89
N THR A 155 0.46 0.00 -12.96
CA THR A 155 1.40 -1.10 -12.66
C THR A 155 0.64 -2.35 -12.27
N CYS A 156 1.26 -3.50 -12.51
CA CYS A 156 0.81 -4.78 -11.96
C CYS A 156 1.94 -5.45 -11.21
N GLU A 157 1.70 -5.69 -9.93
CA GLU A 157 2.64 -6.33 -9.05
C GLU A 157 2.55 -7.84 -9.13
N ILE A 158 3.71 -8.49 -9.24
CA ILE A 158 3.86 -9.94 -9.14
C ILE A 158 4.85 -10.26 -8.03
N THR A 159 4.58 -11.30 -7.25
CA THR A 159 5.54 -11.78 -6.25
C THR A 159 6.28 -13.01 -6.78
N VAL A 160 7.61 -12.94 -6.79
CA VAL A 160 8.51 -14.03 -7.20
C VAL A 160 9.52 -14.26 -6.08
N GLY A 161 9.33 -15.33 -5.30
CA GLY A 161 10.13 -15.57 -4.09
C GLY A 161 9.95 -14.41 -3.09
N SER A 162 11.05 -13.84 -2.61
CA SER A 162 11.07 -12.71 -1.66
C SER A 162 11.22 -11.34 -2.37
N ALA A 163 10.66 -11.22 -3.57
CA ALA A 163 10.63 -9.97 -4.33
C ALA A 163 9.24 -9.70 -4.90
N ASN A 164 8.77 -8.46 -4.78
CA ASN A 164 7.58 -7.97 -5.47
C ASN A 164 8.03 -7.12 -6.66
N ILE A 165 7.52 -7.38 -7.85
CA ILE A 165 7.96 -6.75 -9.10
C ILE A 165 6.78 -6.02 -9.71
N ASN A 166 6.96 -4.72 -9.96
CA ASN A 166 6.02 -3.85 -10.64
C ASN A 166 6.21 -3.94 -12.16
N LEU A 167 5.37 -4.73 -12.82
CA LEU A 167 5.31 -4.79 -14.27
C LEU A 167 4.70 -3.50 -14.84
N LYS A 168 5.27 -3.02 -15.93
CA LYS A 168 4.65 -1.94 -16.72
C LYS A 168 3.53 -2.53 -17.60
N PRO A 169 2.53 -1.73 -18.00
CA PRO A 169 1.40 -2.23 -18.80
C PRO A 169 1.80 -2.98 -20.08
N LYS A 170 2.87 -2.54 -20.75
CA LYS A 170 3.42 -3.19 -21.96
C LYS A 170 3.98 -4.59 -21.71
N ASP A 171 4.30 -4.93 -20.46
CA ASP A 171 4.93 -6.18 -20.05
C ASP A 171 3.91 -7.13 -19.37
N TYR A 172 2.62 -6.79 -19.38
CA TYR A 172 1.59 -7.63 -18.77
C TYR A 172 1.43 -8.96 -19.53
N PRO A 173 1.38 -10.09 -18.81
CA PRO A 173 1.14 -11.38 -19.45
C PRO A 173 -0.31 -11.47 -19.94
N GLU A 174 -0.51 -12.24 -21.03
CA GLU A 174 -1.86 -12.57 -21.49
C GLU A 174 -2.66 -13.26 -20.36
N GLY A 175 -3.93 -12.88 -20.22
CA GLY A 175 -4.82 -13.45 -19.21
C GLY A 175 -4.49 -13.09 -17.76
N LEU A 176 -3.72 -12.01 -17.53
CA LEU A 176 -3.50 -11.43 -16.20
C LEU A 176 -4.85 -11.22 -15.48
N LYS A 177 -4.92 -11.66 -14.22
CA LYS A 177 -6.04 -11.36 -13.32
C LYS A 177 -5.53 -10.47 -12.20
N GLY A 178 -5.62 -9.17 -12.41
CA GLY A 178 -5.26 -8.18 -11.39
C GLY A 178 -6.40 -7.98 -10.40
N ALA A 179 -6.07 -7.83 -9.12
CA ALA A 179 -6.92 -7.13 -8.16
C ALA A 179 -6.43 -5.68 -8.07
N ASP A 180 -7.34 -4.71 -8.15
CA ASP A 180 -7.00 -3.31 -7.92
C ASP A 180 -6.61 -3.10 -6.45
N THR A 181 -5.47 -2.45 -6.22
CA THR A 181 -4.88 -2.28 -4.87
C THR A 181 -4.54 -0.84 -4.55
N ALA A 182 -4.46 0.04 -5.54
CA ALA A 182 -4.40 1.48 -5.31
C ALA A 182 -5.13 2.28 -6.39
N TRP A 183 -5.82 3.33 -5.95
CA TRP A 183 -6.62 4.23 -6.79
C TRP A 183 -6.13 5.67 -6.63
N PHE A 184 -6.04 6.37 -7.77
CA PHE A 184 -5.55 7.75 -7.81
C PHE A 184 -6.59 8.66 -8.45
N PHE A 185 -6.82 9.81 -7.83
CA PHE A 185 -7.96 10.66 -8.15
C PHE A 185 -7.60 11.93 -8.92
N SER A 186 -6.33 12.12 -9.29
CA SER A 186 -5.93 13.23 -10.14
C SER A 186 -6.60 13.14 -11.51
N PRO A 187 -6.96 14.26 -12.15
CA PRO A 187 -7.64 14.24 -13.44
C PRO A 187 -6.90 13.44 -14.54
N PRO A 188 -5.56 13.54 -14.70
CA PRO A 188 -4.84 12.78 -15.72
C PRO A 188 -4.93 11.26 -15.52
N LEU A 189 -4.72 10.77 -14.28
CA LEU A 189 -4.74 9.35 -13.98
C LEU A 189 -6.14 8.76 -14.10
N ARG A 190 -7.16 9.50 -13.62
CA ARG A 190 -8.56 9.11 -13.77
C ARG A 190 -8.99 9.00 -15.22
N LYS A 191 -8.63 9.97 -16.06
CA LYS A 191 -8.96 9.94 -17.49
C LYS A 191 -8.40 8.70 -18.19
N ARG A 192 -7.24 8.22 -17.75
CA ARG A 192 -6.60 7.01 -18.28
C ARG A 192 -7.01 5.71 -17.56
N GLY A 193 -7.72 5.81 -16.43
CA GLY A 193 -8.07 4.67 -15.59
C GLY A 193 -6.86 4.00 -14.93
N CYS A 194 -5.76 4.74 -14.74
CA CYS A 194 -4.51 4.24 -14.19
C CYS A 194 -4.66 3.89 -12.71
N ARG A 195 -4.14 2.72 -12.33
CA ARG A 195 -4.22 2.15 -10.98
C ARG A 195 -3.05 1.20 -10.73
N CYS A 196 -2.81 0.89 -9.45
CA CYS A 196 -1.96 -0.25 -9.10
C CYS A 196 -2.85 -1.49 -8.98
N THR A 197 -2.34 -2.60 -9.49
CA THR A 197 -2.95 -3.92 -9.35
C THR A 197 -1.93 -4.89 -8.82
N CYS A 198 -2.38 -5.98 -8.20
CA CYS A 198 -1.52 -7.13 -7.92
C CYS A 198 -2.09 -8.37 -8.59
N ASP A 199 -1.22 -9.21 -9.15
CA ASP A 199 -1.60 -10.47 -9.75
C ASP A 199 -2.17 -11.41 -8.68
N ASN A 200 -3.41 -11.84 -8.89
CA ASN A 200 -4.15 -12.68 -7.96
C ASN A 200 -4.25 -14.14 -8.43
N ARG A 201 -3.53 -14.51 -9.50
CA ARG A 201 -3.52 -15.89 -10.02
C ARG A 201 -2.86 -16.88 -9.08
N THR A 202 -1.94 -16.43 -8.24
CA THR A 202 -1.40 -17.26 -7.16
C THR A 202 -2.44 -17.37 -6.04
N GLN A 203 -2.96 -18.58 -5.81
CA GLN A 203 -3.48 -18.91 -4.48
C GLN A 203 -2.35 -18.63 -3.47
N PRO A 204 -2.66 -18.18 -2.24
CA PRO A 204 -1.64 -18.05 -1.22
C PRO A 204 -1.15 -19.47 -0.94
N HIS A 205 -0.04 -19.86 -1.56
CA HIS A 205 0.75 -20.92 -0.99
C HIS A 205 1.39 -20.25 0.22
N SER A 206 0.80 -20.55 1.38
CA SER A 206 1.44 -20.29 2.64
C SER A 206 2.87 -20.83 2.52
N HIS A 207 3.87 -19.98 2.74
CA HIS A 207 5.04 -20.49 3.43
C HIS A 207 4.50 -20.87 4.80
N GLY A 208 4.09 -22.14 4.91
CA GLY A 208 3.82 -22.77 6.18
C GLY A 208 5.00 -22.47 7.08
N THR A 209 4.66 -22.14 8.33
CA THR A 209 5.55 -22.09 9.49
C THR A 209 6.81 -22.90 9.22
N HIS A 210 7.97 -22.24 9.16
CA HIS A 210 9.24 -22.92 9.24
C HIS A 210 9.29 -23.61 10.61
N VAL A 211 8.78 -24.84 10.67
CA VAL A 211 9.17 -25.77 11.72
C VAL A 211 10.55 -26.25 11.32
N ILE A 212 11.56 -25.61 11.89
CA ILE A 212 12.89 -26.21 11.97
C ILE A 212 12.72 -27.45 12.85
N THR A 213 12.58 -28.61 12.22
CA THR A 213 12.98 -29.87 12.84
C THR A 213 14.27 -30.29 12.16
N GLN A 214 15.38 -30.05 12.87
CA GLN A 214 16.61 -30.78 12.64
C GLN A 214 16.32 -32.28 12.72
N SER A 215 17.02 -33.02 11.87
CA SER A 215 16.94 -34.46 11.72
C SER A 215 17.17 -35.23 13.02
N ALA A 216 16.40 -36.29 13.20
CA ALA A 216 16.89 -37.63 13.54
C ALA A 216 15.94 -38.66 12.92
#